data_AF-A0A3B9IS03-F1
#
_entry.id   AF-A0A3B9IS03-F1
#
_cell.length_a   1.000
_cell.length_b   1.000
_cell.length_c   1.000
_cell.angle_alpha   90.00
_cell.angle_beta   90.00
_cell.angle_gamma   90.00
#
_symmetry.space_group_name_H-M   'P 1'
#
loop_
_entity.id
_entity.type
_entity.pdbx_description
1 polymer ?
#
loop_
_entity_poly.entity_id
_entity_poly.type
_entity_poly.pdbx_seq_one_letter_code
_entity_poly.pdbx_strand_id
1 'polypeptide(L)' 'PPEQAPEARVFLEVQQTTASAPTERIFDGWMFASSPGLNALDNPIYDIWPISCVDKAPEPSDEGAAKPAG' A
#
# COMPACT_ATOMS: atom_id res chain seq x y z
N PRO A 1 24.82 18.07 3.41
CA PRO A 1 23.63 17.29 3.00
C PRO A 1 22.95 16.73 4.25
N PRO A 2 21.61 16.53 4.26
CA PRO A 2 20.99 15.76 5.35
C PRO A 2 21.60 14.34 5.35
N GLU A 3 21.97 13.84 6.53
CA GLU A 3 22.54 12.49 6.69
C GLU A 3 21.52 11.38 6.46
N GLN A 4 20.23 11.68 6.58
CA GLN A 4 19.13 10.72 6.42
C GLN A 4 18.30 11.05 5.17
N ALA A 5 17.90 10.00 4.46
CA ALA A 5 16.96 10.12 3.35
C ALA A 5 15.61 10.68 3.85
N PRO A 6 14.90 11.46 3.03
CA PRO A 6 13.58 11.96 3.40
C PRO A 6 12.58 10.81 3.58
N GLU A 7 11.70 10.93 4.57
CA GLU A 7 10.65 9.96 4.85
C GLU A 7 9.64 9.87 3.69
N ALA A 8 9.44 8.66 3.17
CA ALA A 8 8.43 8.40 2.15
C ALA A 8 7.03 8.34 2.78
N ARG A 9 6.08 9.06 2.17
CA ARG A 9 4.69 9.12 2.61
C ARG A 9 3.74 9.16 1.42
N VAL A 10 2.54 8.63 1.59
CA VAL A 10 1.51 8.60 0.55
C VAL A 10 0.15 8.86 1.17
N PHE A 11 -0.68 9.65 0.49
CA PHE A 11 -2.10 9.76 0.80
C PHE A 11 -2.86 8.71 -0.01
N LEU A 12 -3.64 7.88 0.65
CA LEU A 12 -4.41 6.81 0.02
C LEU A 12 -5.88 6.88 0.44
N GLU A 13 -6.75 6.58 -0.51
CA GLU A 13 -8.14 6.20 -0.28
C GLU A 13 -8.30 4.74 -0.72
N VAL A 14 -8.66 3.85 0.18
CA VAL A 14 -8.83 2.43 -0.12
C VAL A 14 -10.29 2.05 0.03
N GLN A 15 -10.85 1.50 -1.05
CA GLN A 15 -12.23 1.00 -1.09
C GLN A 15 -12.21 -0.52 -1.27
N GLN A 16 -12.94 -1.22 -0.43
CA GLN A 16 -13.15 -2.65 -0.52
C GLN A 16 -14.52 -2.93 -1.13
N THR A 17 -14.54 -3.70 -2.21
CA THR A 17 -15.77 -4.19 -2.84
C THR A 17 -15.83 -5.70 -2.71
N THR A 18 -16.97 -6.23 -2.32
CA THR A 18 -17.21 -7.67 -2.26
C THR A 18 -18.45 -8.04 -3.08
N ALA A 19 -18.62 -9.31 -3.43
CA ALA A 19 -19.80 -9.74 -4.19
C ALA A 19 -21.10 -9.66 -3.37
N SER A 20 -21.00 -9.70 -2.04
CA SER A 20 -22.13 -9.86 -1.12
C SER A 20 -22.44 -8.62 -0.27
N ALA A 21 -21.57 -7.61 -0.28
CA ALA A 21 -21.75 -6.38 0.50
C ALA A 21 -21.46 -5.12 -0.33
N PRO A 22 -22.06 -3.97 0.04
CA PRO A 22 -21.74 -2.69 -0.58
C PRO A 22 -20.24 -2.36 -0.51
N THR A 23 -19.78 -1.53 -1.45
CA THR A 23 -18.43 -0.98 -1.39
C THR A 23 -18.24 -0.15 -0.12
N GLU A 24 -17.19 -0.44 0.63
CA GLU A 24 -16.84 0.22 1.89
C GLU A 24 -15.48 0.91 1.75
N ARG A 25 -15.37 2.14 2.28
CA ARG A 25 -14.07 2.82 2.39
C ARG A 25 -13.38 2.34 3.67
N ILE A 26 -12.30 1.59 3.52
CA ILE A 26 -11.59 0.96 4.63
C ILE A 26 -10.34 1.74 5.06
N PHE A 27 -9.90 2.73 4.27
CA PHE A 27 -8.82 3.65 4.64
C PHE A 27 -8.96 4.99 3.92
N ASP A 28 -8.60 6.06 4.62
CA ASP A 28 -8.54 7.43 4.10
C ASP A 28 -7.53 8.24 4.92
N GLY A 29 -6.36 8.51 4.36
CA GLY A 29 -5.35 9.27 5.08
C GLY A 29 -3.92 9.08 4.59
N TRP A 30 -2.99 9.54 5.42
CA TRP A 30 -1.55 9.45 5.17
C TRP A 30 -0.95 8.19 5.79
N MET A 31 -0.22 7.42 4.98
CA MET A 31 0.65 6.32 5.41
C MET A 31 2.13 6.69 5.23
N PHE A 32 3.00 6.13 6.07
CA PHE A 32 4.44 6.39 6.07
C PHE A 32 5.24 5.10 6.02
N ALA A 33 6.37 5.11 5.31
CA ALA A 33 7.22 3.94 5.09
C ALA A 33 8.20 3.64 6.24
N SER A 34 7.99 4.27 7.39
CA SER A 34 8.74 4.04 8.62
C SER A 34 8.75 2.55 9.00
N SER A 35 9.74 2.12 9.78
CA SER A 35 9.78 0.75 10.32
C SER A 35 9.68 0.79 11.85
N PRO A 36 8.57 0.31 12.46
CA PRO A 36 7.37 -0.26 11.82
C PRO A 36 6.52 0.79 11.08
N GLY A 37 5.71 0.33 10.10
CA GLY A 37 4.87 1.19 9.25
C GLY A 37 3.88 2.02 10.06
N LEU A 38 3.86 3.34 9.85
CA LEU A 38 2.92 4.23 10.52
C LEU A 38 1.64 4.34 9.69
N ASN A 39 0.51 4.03 10.34
CA ASN A 39 -0.83 3.98 9.74
C ASN A 39 -0.97 2.96 8.59
N ALA A 40 -0.22 1.85 8.64
CA ALA A 40 -0.45 0.74 7.71
C ALA A 40 -1.89 0.21 7.84
N LEU A 41 -2.47 -0.21 6.71
CA LEU A 41 -3.78 -0.86 6.69
C LEU A 41 -3.59 -2.36 6.88
N ASP A 42 -4.03 -2.85 8.04
CA ASP A 42 -4.12 -4.27 8.36
C ASP A 42 -5.53 -4.77 7.99
N ASN A 43 -5.61 -5.81 7.16
CA ASN A 43 -6.87 -6.37 6.69
C ASN A 43 -6.80 -7.91 6.72
N PRO A 44 -7.93 -8.61 6.98
CA PRO A 44 -7.93 -10.07 7.05
C PRO A 44 -7.40 -10.82 5.81
N ILE A 45 -7.33 -10.16 4.65
CA ILE A 45 -6.87 -10.75 3.39
C ILE A 45 -5.60 -10.04 2.86
N TYR A 46 -5.60 -8.70 2.84
CA TYR A 46 -4.53 -7.92 2.21
C TYR A 46 -4.04 -6.75 3.06
N ASP A 47 -2.81 -6.86 3.53
CA ASP A 47 -2.14 -5.77 4.20
C ASP A 47 -1.58 -4.76 3.17
N ILE A 48 -1.71 -3.46 3.47
CA ILE A 48 -1.22 -2.38 2.60
C ILE A 48 -0.33 -1.45 3.40
N TRP A 49 0.91 -1.27 2.93
CA TRP A 49 1.87 -0.30 3.46
C TRP A 49 2.79 0.25 2.35
N PRO A 50 3.22 1.52 2.44
CA PRO A 50 4.22 2.07 1.53
C PRO A 50 5.63 1.54 1.87
N ILE A 51 6.45 1.35 0.83
CA ILE A 51 7.84 0.89 0.96
C ILE A 51 8.81 2.03 0.64
N SER A 52 8.69 2.63 -0.55
CA SER A 52 9.56 3.72 -1.00
C SER A 52 8.95 4.49 -2.17
N CYS A 53 9.40 5.72 -2.40
CA CYS A 53 9.15 6.42 -3.65
C CYS A 53 10.05 5.83 -4.76
N VAL A 54 9.53 5.74 -5.98
CA VAL A 54 10.29 5.32 -7.16
C VAL A 54 10.20 6.41 -8.24
N ASP A 55 11.29 6.68 -8.94
CA ASP A 55 11.34 7.74 -9.97
C ASP A 55 10.51 7.38 -11.22
N LYS A 56 10.35 6.08 -11.46
CA LYS A 56 9.51 5.52 -12.52
C LYS A 56 8.69 4.40 -11.91
N ALA A 57 7.39 4.36 -12.22
CA ALA A 57 6.57 3.20 -11.88
C ALA A 57 7.23 1.95 -12.46
N PRO A 58 7.35 0.84 -11.69
CA PRO A 58 7.82 -0.40 -12.26
C PRO A 58 6.88 -0.76 -13.42
N GLU A 59 7.48 -1.15 -14.57
CA GLU A 59 6.71 -1.91 -15.55
C GLU A 59 6.10 -3.10 -14.79
N PRO A 60 4.83 -3.48 -15.00
CA PRO A 60 4.24 -4.61 -14.31
C PRO A 60 5.06 -5.86 -14.61
N SER A 61 6.00 -6.15 -13.71
CA SER A 61 6.86 -7.31 -13.74
C SER A 61 6.12 -8.46 -13.08
N ASP A 62 6.22 -9.64 -13.66
CA ASP A 62 5.57 -10.87 -13.19
C ASP A 62 5.93 -11.30 -11.75
N GLU A 63 6.83 -10.60 -11.07
CA GLU A 63 7.31 -10.89 -9.70
C GLU A 63 6.55 -10.16 -8.58
N GLY A 64 5.30 -9.77 -8.83
CA GLY A 64 4.38 -9.26 -7.79
C GLY A 64 2.94 -9.77 -7.91
N ALA A 65 2.64 -10.55 -8.95
CA ALA A 65 1.37 -11.25 -9.02
C ALA A 65 1.39 -12.37 -7.98
N ALA A 66 0.59 -12.23 -6.92
CA ALA A 66 0.12 -13.39 -6.18
C ALA A 66 -0.31 -14.44 -7.22
N LYS A 67 0.44 -15.54 -7.31
CA LYS A 67 0.22 -16.62 -8.26
C LYS A 67 -1.27 -16.97 -8.28
N PRO A 68 -1.99 -16.86 -9.41
CA PRO A 68 -3.33 -17.40 -9.46
C PRO A 68 -3.19 -18.91 -9.28
N ALA A 69 -3.84 -19.44 -8.24
CA ALA A 69 -3.96 -20.87 -8.04
C ALA A 69 -4.76 -21.44 -9.22
N GLY A 70 -4.07 -22.16 -10.09
CA GLY A 70 -4.57 -22.94 -11.21
C GLY A 70 -3.55 -24.01 -11.57
#